data_AF-A0A661NRU4-F1
#
_entry.id   AF-A0A661NRU4-F1
#
_cell.length_a   1.000
_cell.length_b   1.000
_cell.length_c   1.000
_cell.angle_alpha   90.00
_cell.angle_beta   90.00
_cell.angle_gamma   90.00
#
_symmetry.space_group_name_H-M   'P 1'
#
loop_
_entity.id
_entity.type
_entity.pdbx_description
1 polymer ?
#
loop_
_entity_poly.entity_id
_entity_poly.type
_entity_poly.pdbx_seq_one_letter_code
_entity_poly.pdbx_strand_id
1 'polypeptide(L)'
;MTPVSESWFHPAFVLLVAGLLLSLLVWRRSSGRRAWQVASMSLFICLLWLAAFNGRPTWPVDLYLASDPLLAAVHTLAGRVLVPLLLLSLLFVVLALLMGRIFCSHLCPLGVLLDVSDHFLARPQRVKENRGAYRRVRPVKLVLLLVLVGAALFGFDLLGFVDPLVIMTRFTATLFYPALVALADASLQVLRPLGASLGWLDLAYLEIISPTFDGALLMLGLLLVLLLLGRLQPRFWCRHLCPLGGLLGLLGRRAPYRRRVDSDKCNACNRCVRLCPTGAIHLEGKLYDRSECITCLNCVRECPEGAVSFSFGARRPAQEQPGVAAGRRLVLGGLLGGAAAGLAMRIDGLHPGHAFLPLPHRHGRLIRPPGAVPEPEFLARCTRCGECLRACLTNTLQPDWYRAGLEGLWAPHLALRHAACEQTCNVCGQVCPTGAIRPLTPIEKQHAKIGTAVIVRDRCLPWSQDRRCLICDEQCPYNAIVFRHDAQHHVGLPVVNPNRCNGCGQCEDKCPVLGEAAIIVVPQGELRLSSGSYVAEARALGLVFEAEKGEFQDQFRLEGEEAAPGGRPPAGQQQPGGKQHAADQELPRLPPGIEP
;
A
#
# COMPACT_ATOMS: atom_id res chain seq x y z
N MET A 1 14.65 -16.21 -16.53
CA MET A 1 14.96 -14.93 -17.20
C MET A 1 13.71 -14.08 -17.13
N THR A 2 13.82 -12.91 -16.50
CA THR A 2 12.71 -12.09 -15.98
C THR A 2 12.27 -11.01 -16.98
N PRO A 3 11.00 -10.91 -17.40
CA PRO A 3 10.53 -9.78 -18.21
C PRO A 3 9.87 -8.74 -17.29
N VAL A 4 10.62 -8.11 -16.39
CA VAL A 4 10.19 -6.86 -15.71
C VAL A 4 11.37 -5.89 -15.50
N SER A 5 12.58 -6.23 -15.98
CA SER A 5 13.76 -5.37 -15.84
C SER A 5 13.97 -4.36 -16.98
N GLU A 6 13.04 -4.23 -17.94
CA GLU A 6 13.22 -3.34 -19.11
C GLU A 6 12.51 -1.97 -19.04
N SER A 7 11.79 -1.62 -17.96
CA SER A 7 11.06 -0.34 -17.91
C SER A 7 11.82 0.83 -17.28
N TRP A 8 13.11 0.68 -16.94
CA TRP A 8 13.94 1.79 -16.45
C TRP A 8 14.10 2.94 -17.45
N PHE A 9 13.91 2.65 -18.74
CA PHE A 9 13.93 3.61 -19.83
C PHE A 9 12.56 3.75 -20.50
N HIS A 10 11.47 3.73 -19.73
CA HIS A 10 10.20 4.17 -20.31
C HIS A 10 10.35 5.64 -20.74
N PRO A 11 10.11 6.02 -22.01
CA PRO A 11 10.33 7.38 -22.51
C PRO A 11 9.55 8.43 -21.71
N ALA A 12 8.44 8.02 -21.09
CA ALA A 12 7.69 8.83 -20.13
C ALA A 12 8.55 9.29 -18.94
N PHE A 13 9.40 8.43 -18.38
CA PHE A 13 10.26 8.75 -17.24
C PHE A 13 11.32 9.78 -17.62
N VAL A 14 11.96 9.60 -18.79
CA VAL A 14 12.94 10.54 -19.34
C VAL A 14 12.29 11.89 -19.68
N LEU A 15 11.11 11.90 -20.30
CA LEU A 15 10.35 13.12 -20.62
C LEU A 15 9.88 13.86 -19.37
N LEU A 16 9.54 13.15 -18.30
CA LEU A 16 9.06 13.74 -17.05
C LEU A 16 10.22 14.30 -16.21
N VAL A 17 11.35 13.59 -16.13
CA VAL A 17 12.59 14.12 -15.53
C VAL A 17 13.14 15.28 -16.34
N ALA A 18 13.15 15.19 -17.68
CA ALA A 18 13.53 16.30 -18.56
C ALA A 18 12.56 17.49 -18.41
N GLY A 19 11.25 17.24 -18.29
CA GLY A 19 10.24 18.27 -18.02
C GLY A 19 10.40 18.92 -16.65
N LEU A 20 10.75 18.15 -15.61
CA LEU A 20 11.14 18.63 -14.27
C LEU A 20 12.40 19.50 -14.34
N LEU A 21 13.42 19.07 -15.07
CA LEU A 21 14.68 19.81 -15.22
C LEU A 21 14.51 21.09 -16.08
N LEU A 22 13.73 21.03 -17.16
CA LEU A 22 13.41 22.17 -18.02
C LEU A 22 12.50 23.19 -17.30
N SER A 23 11.56 22.74 -16.49
CA SER A 23 10.73 23.63 -15.67
C SER A 23 11.48 24.22 -14.48
N LEU A 24 12.49 23.53 -13.93
CA LEU A 24 13.45 24.09 -12.96
C LEU A 24 14.31 25.22 -13.57
N LEU A 25 14.45 25.30 -14.89
CA LEU A 25 15.06 26.44 -15.58
C LEU A 25 14.08 27.63 -15.72
N VAL A 26 12.77 27.36 -15.90
CA VAL A 26 11.68 28.36 -15.93
C VAL A 26 11.30 28.86 -14.52
N TRP A 27 11.66 28.11 -13.48
CA TRP A 27 11.39 28.31 -12.05
C TRP A 27 11.89 29.64 -11.45
N ARG A 28 12.72 30.40 -12.16
CA ARG A 28 13.23 31.69 -11.69
C ARG A 28 12.13 32.74 -11.46
N ARG A 29 10.91 32.52 -11.98
CA ARG A 29 9.72 33.36 -11.74
C ARG A 29 8.82 32.79 -10.64
N SER A 30 8.56 33.59 -9.60
CA SER A 30 7.74 33.23 -8.43
C SER A 30 6.28 32.83 -8.74
N SER A 31 5.76 33.16 -9.93
CA SER A 31 4.43 32.79 -10.39
C SER A 31 4.29 31.32 -10.82
N GLY A 32 5.40 30.62 -11.13
CA GLY A 32 5.38 29.24 -11.64
C GLY A 32 5.09 28.16 -10.58
N ARG A 33 5.25 28.47 -9.29
CA ARG A 33 5.09 27.47 -8.20
C ARG A 33 3.69 26.86 -8.15
N ARG A 34 2.64 27.68 -8.22
CA ARG A 34 1.26 27.20 -8.09
C ARG A 34 0.87 26.30 -9.27
N ALA A 35 1.26 26.69 -10.48
CA ALA A 35 1.08 25.86 -11.67
C ALA A 35 1.77 24.50 -11.51
N TRP A 36 2.99 24.48 -10.95
CA TRP A 36 3.72 23.25 -10.69
C TRP A 36 3.05 22.36 -9.63
N GLN A 37 2.56 22.94 -8.53
CA GLN A 37 1.82 22.20 -7.49
C GLN A 37 0.56 21.54 -8.05
N VAL A 38 -0.19 22.26 -8.90
CA VAL A 38 -1.37 21.71 -9.58
C VAL A 38 -0.97 20.60 -10.54
N ALA A 39 0.05 20.82 -11.38
CA ALA A 39 0.53 19.80 -12.32
C ALA A 39 0.98 18.52 -11.59
N SER A 40 1.72 18.66 -10.49
CA SER A 40 2.16 17.53 -9.67
C SER A 40 0.98 16.80 -9.01
N MET A 41 0.05 17.51 -8.39
CA MET A 41 -1.15 16.87 -7.80
C MET A 41 -2.00 16.16 -8.87
N SER A 42 -2.20 16.78 -10.03
CA SER A 42 -2.93 16.16 -11.14
C SER A 42 -2.22 14.91 -11.67
N LEU A 43 -0.88 14.95 -11.79
CA LEU A 43 -0.09 13.78 -12.17
C LEU A 43 -0.21 12.66 -11.13
N PHE A 44 -0.14 12.97 -9.83
CA PHE A 44 -0.30 12.01 -8.75
C PHE A 44 -1.67 11.31 -8.79
N ILE A 45 -2.75 12.09 -8.93
CA ILE A 45 -4.12 11.55 -9.04
C ILE A 45 -4.25 10.71 -10.32
N CYS A 46 -3.71 11.19 -11.44
CA CYS A 46 -3.77 10.49 -12.73
C CYS A 46 -3.04 9.13 -12.67
N LEU A 47 -1.83 9.07 -12.11
CA LEU A 47 -1.09 7.81 -11.96
C LEU A 47 -1.84 6.80 -11.08
N LEU A 48 -2.40 7.25 -9.96
CA LEU A 48 -3.22 6.40 -9.08
C LEU A 48 -4.53 5.96 -9.72
N TRP A 49 -5.09 6.77 -10.62
CA TRP A 49 -6.27 6.40 -11.38
C TRP A 49 -5.95 5.39 -12.48
N LEU A 50 -4.83 5.57 -13.19
CA LEU A 50 -4.31 4.58 -14.15
C LEU A 50 -3.97 3.25 -13.48
N ALA A 51 -3.58 3.23 -12.20
CA ALA A 51 -3.39 1.99 -11.45
C ALA A 51 -4.68 1.15 -11.31
N ALA A 52 -5.86 1.76 -11.43
CA ALA A 52 -7.15 1.05 -11.48
C ALA A 52 -7.44 0.42 -12.83
N PHE A 53 -7.06 1.15 -13.88
CA PHE A 53 -7.56 0.93 -15.23
C PHE A 53 -6.62 -0.05 -15.93
N ASN A 54 -7.19 -1.08 -16.56
CA ASN A 54 -6.54 -2.02 -17.48
C ASN A 54 -5.69 -3.16 -16.93
N GLY A 55 -5.73 -3.51 -15.63
CA GLY A 55 -5.18 -4.80 -15.15
C GLY A 55 -3.69 -5.06 -15.42
N ARG A 56 -2.95 -4.12 -16.01
CA ARG A 56 -1.50 -4.10 -16.22
C ARG A 56 -1.04 -2.63 -16.26
N PRO A 57 -0.40 -2.12 -15.20
CA PRO A 57 0.12 -0.76 -15.23
C PRO A 57 1.27 -0.69 -16.24
N THR A 58 1.03 -0.05 -17.38
CA THR A 58 2.10 0.30 -18.34
C THR A 58 2.92 1.50 -17.87
N TRP A 59 2.40 2.24 -16.88
CA TRP A 59 3.00 3.45 -16.32
C TRP A 59 3.56 3.17 -14.92
N PRO A 60 4.65 3.87 -14.50
CA PRO A 60 5.21 3.74 -13.15
C PRO A 60 4.31 4.43 -12.14
N VAL A 61 3.30 3.71 -11.64
CA VAL A 61 2.31 4.24 -10.69
C VAL A 61 2.92 4.57 -9.34
N ASP A 62 4.02 3.90 -8.98
CA ASP A 62 4.79 4.07 -7.76
C ASP A 62 5.79 5.24 -7.79
N LEU A 63 5.83 6.02 -8.89
CA LEU A 63 6.79 7.10 -9.12
C LEU A 63 6.96 8.06 -7.93
N TYR A 64 5.86 8.42 -7.27
CA TYR A 64 5.89 9.33 -6.12
C TYR A 64 6.53 8.65 -4.90
N LEU A 65 6.20 7.41 -4.61
CA LEU A 65 6.84 6.66 -3.53
C LEU A 65 8.33 6.45 -3.83
N ALA A 66 8.68 6.24 -5.09
CA ALA A 66 10.07 6.12 -5.53
C ALA A 66 10.87 7.41 -5.49
N SER A 67 10.21 8.57 -5.45
CA SER A 67 10.86 9.86 -5.22
C SER A 67 11.31 10.08 -3.77
N ASP A 68 10.93 9.21 -2.84
CA ASP A 68 11.19 9.36 -1.41
C ASP A 68 12.52 8.72 -0.97
N PRO A 69 13.55 9.52 -0.65
CA PRO A 69 14.82 8.99 -0.17
C PRO A 69 14.78 8.45 1.25
N LEU A 70 13.83 8.87 2.08
CA LEU A 70 13.66 8.29 3.40
C LEU A 70 13.07 6.89 3.30
N LEU A 71 12.05 6.72 2.44
CA LEU A 71 11.45 5.42 2.15
C LEU A 71 12.47 4.43 1.62
N ALA A 72 13.25 4.84 0.60
CA ALA A 72 14.29 3.98 0.04
C ALA A 72 15.35 3.58 1.09
N ALA A 73 15.78 4.52 1.94
CA ALA A 73 16.78 4.25 2.97
C ALA A 73 16.26 3.32 4.08
N VAL A 74 15.09 3.60 4.65
CA VAL A 74 14.51 2.80 5.73
C VAL A 74 14.16 1.40 5.23
N HIS A 75 13.56 1.29 4.05
CA HIS A 75 13.21 0.00 3.48
C HIS A 75 14.44 -0.87 3.21
N THR A 76 15.49 -0.29 2.61
CA THR A 76 16.75 -1.02 2.37
C THR A 76 17.36 -1.51 3.67
N LEU A 77 17.27 -0.71 4.74
CA LEU A 77 17.80 -1.04 6.05
C LEU A 77 17.00 -2.13 6.76
N ALA A 78 15.67 -2.01 6.75
CA ALA A 78 14.76 -2.96 7.41
C ALA A 78 14.67 -4.30 6.67
N GLY A 79 14.43 -4.27 5.36
CA GLY A 79 14.27 -5.46 4.53
C GLY A 79 15.58 -6.12 4.09
N ARG A 80 16.73 -5.47 4.33
CA ARG A 80 18.08 -5.87 3.86
C ARG A 80 18.14 -6.22 2.37
N VAL A 81 17.31 -5.55 1.57
CA VAL A 81 17.24 -5.71 0.12
C VAL A 81 17.39 -4.37 -0.55
N LEU A 82 18.28 -4.29 -1.53
CA LEU A 82 18.45 -3.11 -2.36
C LEU A 82 17.31 -3.05 -3.38
N VAL A 83 16.38 -2.11 -3.19
CA VAL A 83 15.23 -1.98 -4.08
C VAL A 83 15.56 -1.00 -5.22
N PRO A 84 15.10 -1.27 -6.45
CA PRO A 84 15.09 -0.35 -7.58
C PRO A 84 14.77 1.13 -7.23
N LEU A 85 13.85 1.35 -6.30
CA LEU A 85 13.47 2.64 -5.74
C LEU A 85 14.66 3.55 -5.37
N LEU A 86 15.79 2.96 -4.96
CA LEU A 86 16.97 3.71 -4.52
C LEU A 86 17.51 4.64 -5.61
N LEU A 87 17.48 4.24 -6.88
CA LEU A 87 18.09 5.02 -7.97
C LEU A 87 17.38 6.35 -8.23
N LEU A 88 16.05 6.36 -8.27
CA LEU A 88 15.29 7.60 -8.43
C LEU A 88 15.41 8.50 -7.19
N SER A 89 15.41 7.89 -6.00
CA SER A 89 15.54 8.64 -4.76
C SER A 89 16.87 9.42 -4.66
N LEU A 90 17.95 8.92 -5.26
CA LEU A 90 19.25 9.61 -5.33
C LEU A 90 19.17 10.94 -6.08
N LEU A 91 18.35 11.05 -7.14
CA LEU A 91 18.11 12.31 -7.84
C LEU A 91 17.54 13.37 -6.88
N PHE A 92 16.59 12.97 -6.02
CA PHE A 92 15.98 13.86 -5.04
C PHE A 92 16.92 14.19 -3.88
N VAL A 93 17.85 13.29 -3.51
CA VAL A 93 18.96 13.60 -2.59
C VAL A 93 19.86 14.69 -3.18
N VAL A 94 20.27 14.56 -4.45
CA VAL A 94 21.09 15.57 -5.13
C VAL A 94 20.35 16.90 -5.20
N LEU A 95 19.07 16.88 -5.57
CA LEU A 95 18.22 18.08 -5.59
C LEU A 95 18.14 18.74 -4.21
N ALA A 96 18.03 17.94 -3.14
CA ALA A 96 18.00 18.45 -1.77
C ALA A 96 19.33 19.07 -1.34
N LEU A 97 20.45 18.48 -1.73
CA LEU A 97 21.79 19.00 -1.47
C LEU A 97 22.06 20.32 -2.22
N LEU A 98 21.46 20.51 -3.40
CA LEU A 98 21.64 21.73 -4.21
C LEU A 98 20.66 22.85 -3.86
N MET A 99 19.40 22.50 -3.62
CA MET A 99 18.26 23.43 -3.57
C MET A 99 17.50 23.43 -2.25
N GLY A 100 17.94 22.62 -1.29
CA GLY A 100 17.26 22.43 -0.01
C GLY A 100 15.95 21.66 -0.18
N ARG A 101 14.94 21.97 0.64
CA ARG A 101 13.66 21.24 0.66
C ARG A 101 12.66 21.70 -0.40
N ILE A 102 13.10 21.81 -1.65
CA ILE A 102 12.25 22.20 -2.77
C ILE A 102 11.12 21.20 -3.04
N PHE A 103 11.39 19.90 -2.84
CA PHE A 103 10.40 18.83 -2.98
C PHE A 103 9.13 19.09 -2.17
N CYS A 104 9.26 19.50 -0.90
CA CYS A 104 8.15 19.73 0.02
C CYS A 104 7.22 20.89 -0.38
N SER A 105 7.66 21.80 -1.26
CA SER A 105 6.85 22.95 -1.71
C SER A 105 6.33 22.81 -3.14
N HIS A 106 6.96 21.98 -3.96
CA HIS A 106 6.66 21.86 -5.39
C HIS A 106 6.07 20.48 -5.76
N LEU A 107 6.61 19.37 -5.25
CA LEU A 107 6.23 18.03 -5.70
C LEU A 107 5.39 17.25 -4.68
N CYS A 108 5.52 17.53 -3.38
CA CYS A 108 4.85 16.72 -2.36
C CYS A 108 3.32 16.91 -2.41
N PRO A 109 2.52 15.87 -2.73
CA PRO A 109 1.07 15.98 -2.82
C PRO A 109 0.41 16.29 -1.47
N LEU A 110 0.91 15.71 -0.37
CA LEU A 110 0.44 16.06 0.98
C LEU A 110 0.66 17.56 1.28
N GLY A 111 1.76 18.14 0.79
CA GLY A 111 2.03 19.57 0.95
C GLY A 111 1.04 20.47 0.22
N VAL A 112 0.51 20.03 -0.92
CA VAL A 112 -0.56 20.73 -1.66
C VAL A 112 -1.89 20.61 -0.93
N LEU A 113 -2.23 19.40 -0.46
CA LEU A 113 -3.45 19.17 0.33
C LEU A 113 -3.48 20.06 1.58
N LEU A 114 -2.34 20.17 2.28
CA LEU A 114 -2.20 21.05 3.43
C LEU A 114 -2.27 22.53 3.06
N ASP A 115 -1.66 22.98 1.96
CA ASP A 115 -1.78 24.38 1.51
C ASP A 115 -3.23 24.77 1.22
N VAL A 116 -3.99 23.87 0.57
CA VAL A 116 -5.41 24.07 0.27
C VAL A 116 -6.22 24.10 1.56
N SER A 117 -6.02 23.12 2.44
CA SER A 117 -6.71 23.05 3.73
C SER A 117 -6.42 24.27 4.62
N ASP A 118 -5.16 24.68 4.72
CA ASP A 118 -4.75 25.83 5.52
C ASP A 118 -5.33 27.14 4.99
N HIS A 119 -5.57 27.25 3.68
CA HIS A 119 -6.23 28.43 3.12
C HIS A 119 -7.62 28.66 3.73
N PHE A 120 -8.34 27.59 4.06
CA PHE A 120 -9.69 27.65 4.64
C PHE A 120 -9.69 27.57 6.17
N LEU A 121 -8.76 26.81 6.77
CA LEU A 121 -8.80 26.46 8.19
C LEU A 121 -7.76 27.20 9.06
N ALA A 122 -6.65 27.66 8.48
CA ALA A 122 -5.53 28.14 9.28
C ALA A 122 -5.79 29.53 9.87
N ARG A 123 -5.28 29.73 11.08
CA ARG A 123 -5.28 31.04 11.74
C ARG A 123 -4.12 31.91 11.26
N PRO A 124 -4.30 33.24 11.15
CA PRO A 124 -3.22 34.14 10.80
C PRO A 124 -2.10 34.06 11.85
N GLN A 125 -0.86 33.89 11.38
CA GLN A 125 0.29 33.69 12.27
C GLN A 125 0.70 34.98 12.99
N ARG A 126 0.85 34.92 14.32
CA ARG A 126 1.45 35.99 15.13
C ARG A 126 2.98 35.83 15.22
N VAL A 127 3.70 36.95 15.11
CA VAL A 127 5.18 36.96 15.05
C VAL A 127 5.84 36.39 16.32
N LYS A 128 5.33 36.71 17.52
CA LYS A 128 5.84 36.18 18.81
C LYS A 128 5.67 34.67 18.94
N GLU A 129 4.51 34.16 18.51
CA GLU A 129 4.13 32.75 18.61
C GLU A 129 5.00 31.86 17.71
N ASN A 130 5.36 32.37 16.53
CA ASN A 130 6.28 31.70 15.60
C ASN A 130 7.70 31.51 16.15
N ARG A 131 8.16 32.33 17.11
CA ARG A 131 9.54 32.27 17.64
C ARG A 131 9.66 31.33 18.85
N GLY A 132 8.71 31.38 19.78
CA GLY A 132 8.73 30.61 21.02
C GLY A 132 8.37 29.12 20.83
N ALA A 133 7.27 28.83 20.15
CA ALA A 133 6.83 27.45 19.89
C ALA A 133 7.82 26.70 18.99
N TYR A 134 8.41 27.40 18.02
CA TYR A 134 9.41 26.86 17.12
C TYR A 134 10.63 26.28 17.84
N ARG A 135 11.23 27.03 18.77
CA ARG A 135 12.48 26.62 19.42
C ARG A 135 12.30 25.39 20.33
N ARG A 136 11.08 25.17 20.86
CA ARG A 136 10.75 24.05 21.76
C ARG A 136 10.47 22.75 21.00
N VAL A 137 9.79 22.82 19.86
CA VAL A 137 9.29 21.64 19.12
C VAL A 137 10.19 21.24 17.94
N ARG A 138 11.17 22.10 17.56
CA ARG A 138 12.18 21.85 16.51
C ARG A 138 12.86 20.46 16.54
N PRO A 139 13.27 19.89 17.70
CA PRO A 139 13.96 18.60 17.68
C PRO A 139 13.05 17.40 17.40
N VAL A 140 11.72 17.55 17.52
CA VAL A 140 10.77 16.43 17.43
C VAL A 140 10.90 15.67 16.13
N LYS A 141 10.92 16.35 14.98
CA LYS A 141 11.10 15.69 13.67
C LYS A 141 12.43 14.93 13.54
N LEU A 142 13.49 15.43 14.19
CA LEU A 142 14.81 14.79 14.17
C LEU A 142 14.83 13.56 15.08
N VAL A 143 14.20 13.66 16.26
CA VAL A 143 14.01 12.52 17.16
C VAL A 143 13.17 11.45 16.47
N LEU A 144 12.06 11.82 15.83
CA LEU A 144 11.23 10.89 15.08
C LEU A 144 12.02 10.20 13.97
N LEU A 145 12.79 10.96 13.17
CA LEU A 145 13.67 10.38 12.16
C LEU A 145 14.66 9.36 12.76
N LEU A 146 15.30 9.69 13.89
CA LEU A 146 16.24 8.80 14.59
C LEU A 146 15.54 7.55 15.14
N VAL A 147 14.32 7.67 15.66
CA VAL A 147 13.49 6.54 16.11
C VAL A 147 13.15 5.63 14.94
N LEU A 148 12.75 6.16 13.79
CA LEU A 148 12.44 5.37 12.59
C LEU A 148 13.67 4.63 12.05
N VAL A 149 14.82 5.31 11.96
CA VAL A 149 16.09 4.68 11.55
C VAL A 149 16.52 3.63 12.58
N GLY A 150 16.36 3.92 13.87
CA GLY A 150 16.63 2.99 14.96
C GLY A 150 15.80 1.71 14.84
N ALA A 151 14.49 1.83 14.61
CA ALA A 151 13.60 0.69 14.39
C ALA A 151 14.01 -0.11 13.13
N ALA A 152 14.32 0.58 12.03
CA ALA A 152 14.71 -0.03 10.77
C ALA A 152 16.00 -0.87 10.88
N LEU A 153 16.97 -0.47 11.72
CA LEU A 153 18.18 -1.25 11.97
C LEU A 153 17.90 -2.66 12.52
N PHE A 154 16.78 -2.82 13.23
CA PHE A 154 16.33 -4.10 13.80
C PHE A 154 15.28 -4.81 12.93
N GLY A 155 15.05 -4.35 11.70
CA GLY A 155 14.13 -4.98 10.76
C GLY A 155 12.68 -4.52 10.87
N PHE A 156 12.42 -3.38 11.53
CA PHE A 156 11.07 -2.84 11.69
C PHE A 156 10.83 -1.64 10.78
N ASP A 157 9.90 -1.75 9.83
CA ASP A 157 9.43 -0.61 9.05
C ASP A 157 8.27 0.07 9.79
N LEU A 158 8.59 1.12 10.55
CA LEU A 158 7.60 2.02 11.17
C LEU A 158 7.31 3.26 10.32
N LEU A 159 7.99 3.41 9.18
CA LEU A 159 7.90 4.60 8.35
C LEU A 159 6.52 4.70 7.69
N GLY A 160 5.88 3.56 7.38
CA GLY A 160 4.54 3.51 6.80
C GLY A 160 3.43 4.23 7.59
N PHE A 161 3.65 4.55 8.87
CA PHE A 161 2.70 5.27 9.72
C PHE A 161 2.81 6.79 9.61
N VAL A 162 4.01 7.31 9.29
CA VAL A 162 4.36 8.74 9.44
C VAL A 162 4.95 9.35 8.17
N ASP A 163 5.19 8.55 7.14
CA ASP A 163 5.68 9.06 5.87
C ASP A 163 4.59 9.87 5.13
N PRO A 164 4.88 11.11 4.69
CA PRO A 164 3.89 11.95 4.05
C PRO A 164 3.39 11.40 2.71
N LEU A 165 4.21 10.67 1.95
CA LEU A 165 3.81 10.12 0.66
C LEU A 165 2.98 8.85 0.86
N VAL A 166 3.40 7.96 1.76
CA VAL A 166 2.62 6.77 2.14
C VAL A 166 1.24 7.17 2.67
N ILE A 167 1.17 8.16 3.57
CA ILE A 167 -0.10 8.67 4.11
C ILE A 167 -1.00 9.19 2.98
N MET A 168 -0.45 9.99 2.07
CA MET A 168 -1.22 10.55 0.95
C MET A 168 -1.71 9.46 -0.01
N THR A 169 -0.85 8.51 -0.38
CA THR A 169 -1.22 7.37 -1.22
C THR A 169 -2.33 6.57 -0.56
N ARG A 170 -2.22 6.28 0.74
CA ARG A 170 -3.23 5.53 1.49
C ARG A 170 -4.57 6.26 1.53
N PHE A 171 -4.61 7.55 1.86
CA PHE A 171 -5.86 8.32 1.84
C PHE A 171 -6.47 8.39 0.44
N THR A 172 -5.63 8.49 -0.59
CA THR A 172 -6.13 8.48 -1.97
C THR A 172 -6.72 7.13 -2.34
N ALA A 173 -6.05 6.04 -1.96
CA ALA A 173 -6.48 4.68 -2.20
C ALA A 173 -7.79 4.33 -1.48
N THR A 174 -7.89 4.63 -0.18
CA THR A 174 -8.98 4.13 0.67
C THR A 174 -10.12 5.14 0.88
N LEU A 175 -9.93 6.42 0.57
CA LEU A 175 -10.97 7.46 0.74
C LEU A 175 -11.30 8.15 -0.57
N PHE A 176 -10.34 8.84 -1.19
CA PHE A 176 -10.64 9.71 -2.34
C PHE A 176 -11.09 8.91 -3.56
N TYR A 177 -10.47 7.76 -3.83
CA TYR A 177 -10.86 6.93 -4.96
C TYR A 177 -12.27 6.33 -4.80
N PRO A 178 -12.60 5.60 -3.71
CA PRO A 178 -13.97 5.15 -3.47
C PRO A 178 -15.00 6.27 -3.52
N ALA A 179 -14.70 7.44 -2.92
CA ALA A 179 -15.61 8.58 -2.93
C ALA A 179 -15.85 9.12 -4.35
N LEU A 180 -14.80 9.22 -5.17
CA LEU A 180 -14.93 9.65 -6.56
C LEU A 180 -15.72 8.65 -7.40
N VAL A 181 -15.47 7.34 -7.21
CA VAL A 181 -16.19 6.28 -7.92
C VAL A 181 -17.66 6.25 -7.49
N ALA A 182 -17.94 6.38 -6.19
CA ALA A 182 -19.31 6.47 -5.69
C ALA A 182 -20.04 7.71 -6.24
N LEU A 183 -19.35 8.85 -6.35
CA LEU A 183 -19.91 10.04 -6.99
C LEU A 183 -20.19 9.82 -8.49
N ALA A 184 -19.29 9.14 -9.19
CA ALA A 184 -19.47 8.79 -10.60
C ALA A 184 -20.66 7.82 -10.79
N ASP A 185 -20.78 6.80 -9.95
CA ASP A 185 -21.91 5.88 -9.97
C ASP A 185 -23.23 6.59 -9.65
N ALA A 186 -23.26 7.45 -8.63
CA ALA A 186 -24.43 8.27 -8.32
C ALA A 186 -24.81 9.21 -9.48
N SER A 187 -23.83 9.76 -10.19
CA SER A 187 -24.07 10.57 -11.39
C SER A 187 -24.65 9.72 -12.53
N LEU A 188 -24.16 8.49 -12.72
CA LEU A 188 -24.70 7.56 -13.70
C LEU A 188 -26.13 7.14 -13.38
N GLN A 189 -26.49 6.95 -12.11
CA GLN A 189 -27.86 6.62 -11.72
C GLN A 189 -28.87 7.70 -12.16
N VAL A 190 -28.45 8.97 -12.19
CA VAL A 190 -29.25 10.08 -12.71
C VAL A 190 -29.28 10.09 -14.25
N LEU A 191 -28.18 9.72 -14.91
CA LEU A 191 -28.04 9.76 -16.37
C LEU A 191 -28.62 8.53 -17.10
N ARG A 192 -28.60 7.34 -16.48
CA ARG A 192 -29.15 6.09 -17.04
C ARG A 192 -30.60 6.22 -17.53
N PRO A 193 -31.56 6.80 -16.77
CA PRO A 193 -32.95 6.94 -17.25
C PRO A 193 -33.04 7.88 -18.46
N LEU A 194 -32.21 8.92 -18.51
CA LEU A 194 -32.12 9.82 -19.66
C LEU A 194 -31.54 9.09 -20.88
N GLY A 195 -30.47 8.32 -20.71
CA GLY A 195 -29.87 7.50 -21.76
C GLY A 195 -30.86 6.48 -22.33
N ALA A 196 -31.62 5.81 -21.46
CA ALA A 196 -32.67 4.88 -21.87
C ALA A 196 -33.77 5.59 -22.69
N SER A 197 -34.19 6.80 -22.28
CA SER A 197 -35.19 7.59 -23.01
C SER A 197 -34.70 8.09 -24.38
N LEU A 198 -33.38 8.28 -24.53
CA LEU A 198 -32.73 8.74 -25.78
C LEU A 198 -32.24 7.59 -26.66
N GLY A 199 -32.44 6.32 -26.25
CA GLY A 199 -32.00 5.13 -26.99
C GLY A 199 -30.50 4.82 -26.89
N TRP A 200 -29.78 5.41 -25.93
CA TRP A 200 -28.35 5.17 -25.70
C TRP A 200 -28.11 3.95 -24.80
N LEU A 201 -28.19 2.77 -25.41
CA LEU A 201 -28.07 1.47 -24.73
C LEU A 201 -26.75 1.31 -23.95
N ASP A 202 -25.62 1.77 -24.50
CA ASP A 202 -24.31 1.67 -23.82
C ASP A 202 -24.28 2.41 -22.49
N LEU A 203 -24.93 3.58 -22.42
CA LEU A 203 -25.02 4.37 -21.19
C LEU A 203 -26.01 3.75 -20.20
N ALA A 204 -27.07 3.12 -20.69
CA ALA A 204 -28.11 2.50 -19.87
C ALA A 204 -27.59 1.30 -19.06
N TYR A 205 -26.65 0.53 -19.61
CA TYR A 205 -26.08 -0.68 -18.98
C TYR A 205 -24.70 -0.47 -18.34
N LEU A 206 -24.17 0.75 -18.33
CA LEU A 206 -22.85 1.02 -17.76
C LEU A 206 -22.88 0.91 -16.23
N GLU A 207 -22.38 -0.20 -15.67
CA GLU A 207 -22.22 -0.42 -14.23
C GLU A 207 -20.81 -0.09 -13.75
N ILE A 208 -20.73 0.76 -12.71
CA ILE A 208 -19.47 1.07 -12.04
C ILE A 208 -19.44 0.31 -10.72
N ILE A 209 -18.49 -0.62 -10.59
CA ILE A 209 -18.25 -1.32 -9.34
C ILE A 209 -17.59 -0.34 -8.36
N SER A 210 -18.29 0.01 -7.29
CA SER A 210 -17.77 0.90 -6.25
C SER A 210 -16.97 0.12 -5.21
N PRO A 211 -15.64 0.35 -5.09
CA PRO A 211 -14.82 -0.35 -4.13
C PRO A 211 -15.10 0.17 -2.72
N THR A 212 -15.05 -0.72 -1.74
CA THR A 212 -15.20 -0.39 -0.32
C THR A 212 -13.99 -0.88 0.46
N PHE A 213 -13.67 -0.18 1.55
CA PHE A 213 -12.52 -0.52 2.38
C PHE A 213 -12.88 -0.55 3.86
N ASP A 214 -12.45 -1.61 4.53
CA ASP A 214 -12.62 -1.77 5.98
C ASP A 214 -11.94 -0.62 6.74
N GLY A 215 -12.69 -0.01 7.66
CA GLY A 215 -12.20 1.09 8.49
C GLY A 215 -12.06 2.44 7.77
N ALA A 216 -12.77 2.64 6.65
CA ALA A 216 -12.82 3.92 5.94
C ALA A 216 -13.20 5.11 6.85
N LEU A 217 -14.14 4.93 7.79
CA LEU A 217 -14.52 5.99 8.75
C LEU A 217 -13.36 6.41 9.66
N LEU A 218 -12.54 5.45 10.11
CA LEU A 218 -11.37 5.74 10.94
C LEU A 218 -10.29 6.45 10.12
N MET A 219 -10.06 6.03 8.87
CA MET A 219 -9.17 6.73 7.94
C MET A 219 -9.64 8.17 7.68
N LEU A 220 -10.95 8.39 7.51
CA LEU A 220 -11.53 9.71 7.38
C LEU A 220 -11.27 10.56 8.63
N GLY A 221 -11.48 9.98 9.83
CA GLY A 221 -11.15 10.63 11.10
C GLY A 221 -9.68 11.05 11.19
N LEU A 222 -8.75 10.18 10.80
CA LEU A 222 -7.31 10.49 10.78
C LEU A 222 -6.97 11.60 9.79
N LEU A 223 -7.56 11.59 8.59
CA LEU A 223 -7.41 12.67 7.62
C LEU A 223 -7.93 14.00 8.20
N LEU A 224 -9.13 14.01 8.78
CA LEU A 224 -9.72 15.20 9.39
C LEU A 224 -8.86 15.74 10.52
N VAL A 225 -8.32 14.88 11.40
CA VAL A 225 -7.37 15.30 12.44
C VAL A 225 -6.13 15.95 11.82
N LEU A 226 -5.54 15.34 10.79
CA LEU A 226 -4.37 15.87 10.10
C LEU A 226 -4.64 17.27 9.50
N LEU A 227 -5.82 17.48 8.90
CA LEU A 227 -6.22 18.78 8.34
C LEU A 227 -6.55 19.81 9.43
N LEU A 228 -7.22 19.40 10.51
CA LEU A 228 -7.60 20.27 11.62
C LEU A 228 -6.40 20.77 12.43
N LEU A 229 -5.28 20.03 12.45
CA LEU A 229 -4.02 20.50 13.04
C LEU A 229 -3.51 21.81 12.41
N GLY A 230 -3.92 22.12 11.17
CA GLY A 230 -3.67 23.41 10.51
C GLY A 230 -4.24 24.62 11.27
N ARG A 231 -5.28 24.42 12.10
CA ARG A 231 -5.85 25.47 12.97
C ARG A 231 -4.88 25.93 14.06
N LEU A 232 -3.97 25.06 14.48
CA LEU A 232 -2.93 25.39 15.46
C LEU A 232 -1.82 26.19 14.78
N GLN A 233 -1.27 25.65 13.69
CA GLN A 233 -0.24 26.31 12.89
C GLN A 233 -0.34 25.84 11.43
N PRO A 234 -0.14 26.74 10.45
CA PRO A 234 -0.02 26.35 9.05
C PRO A 234 1.01 25.23 8.86
N ARG A 235 0.66 24.26 8.03
CA ARG A 235 1.43 23.06 7.70
C ARG A 235 1.99 22.37 8.94
N PHE A 236 1.17 22.20 9.99
CA PHE A 236 1.57 21.62 11.27
C PHE A 236 2.37 20.32 11.10
N TRP A 237 1.88 19.39 10.26
CA TRP A 237 2.55 18.13 9.95
C TRP A 237 3.96 18.32 9.39
N CYS A 238 4.10 19.12 8.32
CA CYS A 238 5.40 19.38 7.69
C CYS A 238 6.37 20.10 8.62
N ARG A 239 5.86 20.91 9.56
CA ARG A 239 6.65 21.71 10.50
C ARG A 239 7.19 20.88 11.66
N HIS A 240 6.41 19.93 12.19
CA HIS A 240 6.73 19.26 13.46
C HIS A 240 6.88 17.74 13.38
N LEU A 241 6.15 17.08 12.48
CA LEU A 241 5.99 15.63 12.49
C LEU A 241 6.57 14.93 11.27
N CYS A 242 6.80 15.63 10.16
CA CYS A 242 7.23 15.00 8.91
C CYS A 242 8.71 14.53 8.99
N PRO A 243 8.98 13.21 9.01
CA PRO A 243 10.35 12.70 9.11
C PRO A 243 11.14 12.91 7.82
N LEU A 244 10.47 12.83 6.66
CA LEU A 244 11.05 13.16 5.35
C LEU A 244 11.56 14.61 5.32
N GLY A 245 10.76 15.55 5.83
CA GLY A 245 11.16 16.96 5.97
C GLY A 245 12.29 17.19 6.99
N GLY A 246 12.49 16.26 7.91
CA GLY A 246 13.67 16.17 8.78
C GLY A 246 14.90 15.76 8.00
N LEU A 247 14.84 14.64 7.27
CA LEU A 247 15.95 14.12 6.46
C LEU A 247 16.41 15.12 5.40
N LEU A 248 15.47 15.59 4.56
CA LEU A 248 15.80 16.55 3.51
C LEU A 248 16.29 17.90 4.08
N GLY A 249 15.89 18.24 5.31
CA GLY A 249 16.36 19.44 6.00
C GLY A 249 17.80 19.29 6.51
N LEU A 250 18.16 18.09 6.94
CA LEU A 250 19.53 17.73 7.32
C LEU A 250 20.47 17.73 6.10
N LEU A 251 20.02 17.14 4.98
CA LEU A 251 20.77 17.13 3.72
C LEU A 251 20.90 18.56 3.16
N GLY A 252 19.79 19.29 3.07
CA GLY A 252 19.71 20.64 2.53
C GLY A 252 20.30 21.75 3.42
N ARG A 253 20.82 21.44 4.62
CA ARG A 253 21.32 22.46 5.56
C ARG A 253 22.45 23.34 5.00
N ARG A 254 23.19 22.81 4.03
CA ARG A 254 24.32 23.48 3.33
C ARG A 254 24.02 23.77 1.86
N ALA A 255 22.75 23.71 1.45
CA ALA A 255 22.39 23.93 0.06
C ALA A 255 22.89 25.30 -0.45
N PRO A 256 23.57 25.36 -1.61
CA PRO A 256 24.11 26.61 -2.16
C PRO A 256 23.01 27.56 -2.61
N TYR A 257 21.87 27.05 -3.07
CA TYR A 257 20.69 27.86 -3.40
C TYR A 257 19.99 28.29 -2.12
N ARG A 258 20.01 29.59 -1.84
CA ARG A 258 19.61 30.08 -0.52
C ARG A 258 18.96 31.45 -0.56
N ARG A 259 18.12 31.73 0.44
CA ARG A 259 17.50 33.04 0.65
C ARG A 259 18.57 34.06 1.05
N ARG A 260 18.51 35.23 0.43
CA ARG A 260 19.34 36.41 0.71
C ARG A 260 18.44 37.60 0.96
N VAL A 261 18.88 38.46 1.88
CA VAL A 261 18.18 39.69 2.21
C VAL A 261 19.17 40.83 2.03
N ASP A 262 18.80 41.77 1.18
CA ASP A 262 19.46 43.06 1.08
C ASP A 262 19.08 43.88 2.31
N SER A 263 20.05 44.12 3.19
CA SER A 263 19.80 44.82 4.46
C SER A 263 19.49 46.29 4.24
N ASP A 264 19.95 46.87 3.13
CA ASP A 264 19.77 48.29 2.81
C ASP A 264 18.34 48.55 2.32
N LYS A 265 17.74 47.56 1.64
CA LYS A 265 16.35 47.61 1.17
C LYS A 265 15.33 47.11 2.20
N CYS A 266 15.77 46.35 3.21
CA CYS A 266 14.84 45.70 4.14
C CYS A 266 14.38 46.63 5.27
N ASN A 267 13.12 47.07 5.20
CA ASN A 267 12.48 47.89 6.24
C ASN A 267 11.89 47.13 7.44
N ALA A 268 12.27 45.87 7.67
CA ALA A 268 11.84 45.08 8.83
C ALA A 268 10.29 44.90 9.01
N CYS A 269 9.49 45.02 7.95
CA CYS A 269 8.01 44.99 8.02
C CYS A 269 7.38 43.66 8.52
N ASN A 270 8.18 42.59 8.69
CA ASN A 270 7.76 41.26 9.15
C ASN A 270 6.69 40.56 8.28
N ARG A 271 6.38 41.07 7.09
CA ARG A 271 5.41 40.45 6.18
C ARG A 271 5.85 39.04 5.77
N CYS A 272 7.13 38.88 5.43
CA CYS A 272 7.70 37.56 5.12
C CYS A 272 7.67 36.58 6.30
N VAL A 273 7.74 37.06 7.55
CA VAL A 273 7.68 36.23 8.76
C VAL A 273 6.27 35.68 8.98
N ARG A 274 5.23 36.51 8.77
CA ARG A 274 3.83 36.10 8.93
C ARG A 274 3.33 35.17 7.82
N LEU A 275 3.91 35.28 6.62
CA LEU A 275 3.53 34.49 5.45
C LEU A 275 4.33 33.19 5.29
N CYS A 276 5.35 32.96 6.12
CA CYS A 276 6.20 31.78 6.00
C CYS A 276 5.43 30.53 6.50
N PRO A 277 5.08 29.58 5.61
CA PRO A 277 4.23 28.46 6.02
C PRO A 277 4.91 27.57 7.05
N THR A 278 6.24 27.41 6.98
CA THR A 278 7.02 26.60 7.93
C THR A 278 7.55 27.40 9.12
N GLY A 279 7.32 28.72 9.17
CA GLY A 279 7.84 29.58 10.24
C GLY A 279 9.37 29.68 10.28
N ALA A 280 10.06 29.45 9.16
CA ALA A 280 11.52 29.41 9.06
C ALA A 280 12.21 30.79 9.16
N ILE A 281 11.48 31.91 9.09
CA ILE A 281 12.04 33.27 9.04
C ILE A 281 11.91 33.94 10.42
N HIS A 282 12.97 34.60 10.88
CA HIS A 282 13.09 35.20 12.21
C HIS A 282 13.69 36.61 12.17
N LEU A 283 13.73 37.29 13.33
CA LEU A 283 14.44 38.56 13.55
C LEU A 283 14.15 39.58 12.45
N GLU A 284 12.90 40.05 12.41
CA GLU A 284 12.48 41.13 11.50
C GLU A 284 12.58 40.78 10.01
N GLY A 285 12.68 39.49 9.67
CA GLY A 285 12.79 39.02 8.29
C GLY A 285 14.22 38.89 7.78
N LYS A 286 15.23 39.24 8.59
CA LYS A 286 16.64 39.19 8.20
C LYS A 286 17.23 37.79 8.33
N LEU A 287 16.92 37.07 9.41
CA LEU A 287 17.44 35.72 9.63
C LEU A 287 16.44 34.66 9.18
N TYR A 288 16.93 33.49 8.79
CA TYR A 288 16.07 32.34 8.56
C TYR A 288 16.83 31.03 8.79
N ASP A 289 16.08 29.96 9.05
CA ASP A 289 16.61 28.61 9.20
C ASP A 289 16.59 27.87 7.86
N ARG A 290 17.77 27.46 7.40
CA ARG A 290 17.93 26.68 6.15
C ARG A 290 17.30 25.30 6.25
N SER A 291 17.41 24.68 7.43
CA SER A 291 16.84 23.36 7.69
C SER A 291 15.33 23.38 7.84
N GLU A 292 14.69 24.56 7.90
CA GLU A 292 13.22 24.74 7.90
C GLU A 292 12.65 25.50 6.68
N CYS A 293 13.48 26.15 5.88
CA CYS A 293 13.06 26.69 4.59
C CYS A 293 12.72 25.56 3.60
N ILE A 294 11.54 25.63 2.97
CA ILE A 294 11.09 24.73 1.89
C ILE A 294 11.24 25.36 0.50
N THR A 295 11.95 26.49 0.39
CA THR A 295 12.22 27.17 -0.88
C THR A 295 10.94 27.49 -1.67
N CYS A 296 9.86 27.90 -0.98
CA CYS A 296 8.56 28.17 -1.60
C CYS A 296 8.45 29.53 -2.32
N LEU A 297 9.46 30.40 -2.17
CA LEU A 297 9.55 31.75 -2.77
C LEU A 297 8.43 32.75 -2.40
N ASN A 298 7.52 32.41 -1.48
CA ASN A 298 6.47 33.34 -1.01
C ASN A 298 7.04 34.66 -0.48
N CYS A 299 8.17 34.61 0.23
CA CYS A 299 8.82 35.80 0.78
C CYS A 299 9.43 36.73 -0.29
N VAL A 300 9.70 36.23 -1.50
CA VAL A 300 10.15 37.05 -2.64
C VAL A 300 8.95 37.75 -3.27
N ARG A 301 7.87 37.00 -3.50
CA ARG A 301 6.64 37.51 -4.14
C ARG A 301 5.95 38.62 -3.33
N GLU A 302 5.97 38.50 -2.01
CA GLU A 302 5.19 39.36 -1.10
C GLU A 302 6.04 40.47 -0.45
N CYS A 303 7.31 40.62 -0.84
CA CYS A 303 8.18 41.67 -0.30
C CYS A 303 7.92 42.99 -1.04
N PRO A 304 7.41 44.05 -0.37
CA PRO A 304 7.12 45.32 -1.02
C PRO A 304 8.38 46.02 -1.56
N GLU A 305 9.50 45.90 -0.83
CA GLU A 305 10.77 46.55 -1.16
C GLU A 305 11.64 45.75 -2.15
N GLY A 306 11.20 44.56 -2.56
CA GLY A 306 12.03 43.67 -3.39
C GLY A 306 13.36 43.25 -2.73
N ALA A 307 13.47 43.35 -1.41
CA ALA A 307 14.72 43.14 -0.66
C ALA A 307 15.14 41.65 -0.54
N VAL A 308 14.27 40.72 -0.94
CA VAL A 308 14.49 39.27 -0.75
C VAL A 308 14.72 38.60 -2.09
N SER A 309 15.81 37.83 -2.21
CA SER A 309 16.12 37.05 -3.40
C SER A 309 16.62 35.65 -3.05
N PHE A 310 16.63 34.74 -4.02
CA PHE A 310 17.31 33.46 -3.91
C PHE A 310 18.36 33.35 -5.02
N SER A 311 19.58 32.94 -4.66
CA SER A 311 20.65 32.73 -5.64
C SER A 311 21.67 31.71 -5.15
N PHE A 312 22.36 31.09 -6.12
CA PHE A 312 23.57 30.33 -5.88
C PHE A 312 24.74 31.29 -5.60
N GLY A 313 25.61 30.98 -4.64
CA GLY A 313 26.88 31.69 -4.50
C GLY A 313 27.40 31.75 -3.07
N ALA A 314 28.65 32.20 -2.87
CA ALA A 314 29.33 32.18 -1.57
C ALA A 314 29.27 33.50 -0.78
N ARG A 315 29.00 34.67 -1.39
CA ARG A 315 29.29 35.95 -0.72
C ARG A 315 28.17 36.51 0.18
N ARG A 316 28.58 36.90 1.38
CA ARG A 316 27.89 37.43 2.58
C ARG A 316 26.90 36.46 3.27
N PRO A 317 27.19 36.03 4.51
CA PRO A 317 26.23 35.27 5.30
C PRO A 317 25.08 36.21 5.67
N ALA A 318 23.87 35.89 5.22
CA ALA A 318 22.71 36.30 5.99
C ALA A 318 22.92 35.73 7.39
N GLN A 319 22.85 36.54 8.43
CA GLN A 319 23.20 36.14 9.79
C GLN A 319 22.43 34.84 10.16
N GLU A 320 23.20 33.77 10.37
CA GLU A 320 22.73 32.39 10.34
C GLU A 320 22.41 31.92 11.76
N GLN A 321 21.28 31.22 11.95
CA GLN A 321 21.09 30.42 13.16
C GLN A 321 21.45 28.97 12.84
N PRO A 322 22.39 28.35 13.57
CA PRO A 322 22.73 26.95 13.33
C PRO A 322 21.51 26.04 13.52
N GLY A 323 21.50 24.97 12.73
CA GLY A 323 20.66 23.77 12.89
C GLY A 323 20.62 23.29 14.35
N VAL A 324 19.64 22.45 14.71
CA VAL A 324 19.77 21.68 15.97
C VAL A 324 21.05 20.86 15.86
N ALA A 325 22.04 21.15 16.72
CA ALA A 325 23.21 20.29 16.84
C ALA A 325 22.76 19.01 17.55
N ALA A 326 22.75 17.89 16.83
CA ALA A 326 22.41 16.59 17.40
C ALA A 326 23.52 16.18 18.37
N GLY A 327 23.31 16.43 19.67
CA GLY A 327 24.22 15.92 20.69
C GLY A 327 24.22 14.39 20.68
N ARG A 328 25.36 13.77 21.01
CA ARG A 328 25.51 12.30 21.05
C ARG A 328 24.39 11.60 21.83
N ARG A 329 23.93 12.21 22.93
CA ARG A 329 22.81 11.71 23.75
C ARG A 329 21.47 11.66 22.99
N LEU A 330 21.18 12.66 22.16
CA LEU A 330 19.95 12.72 21.37
C LEU A 330 19.96 11.63 20.29
N VAL A 331 21.10 11.43 19.63
CA VAL A 331 21.27 10.41 18.60
C VAL A 331 21.12 9.01 19.19
N LEU A 332 21.89 8.69 20.24
CA LEU A 332 21.82 7.39 20.90
C LEU A 332 20.44 7.13 21.52
N GLY A 333 19.86 8.12 22.21
CA GLY A 333 18.53 8.00 22.79
C GLY A 333 17.45 7.80 21.74
N GLY A 334 17.51 8.49 20.60
CA GLY A 334 16.58 8.30 19.49
C GLY A 334 16.69 6.91 18.86
N LEU A 335 17.92 6.44 18.58
CA LEU A 335 18.14 5.12 18.00
C LEU A 335 17.71 3.98 18.95
N LEU A 336 18.08 4.06 20.23
CA LEU A 336 17.66 3.09 21.25
C LEU A 336 16.15 3.13 21.49
N GLY A 337 15.54 4.32 21.47
CA GLY A 337 14.10 4.48 21.53
C GLY A 337 13.39 3.84 20.33
N GLY A 338 13.97 3.93 19.13
CA GLY A 338 13.53 3.23 17.94
C GLY A 338 13.57 1.71 18.07
N ALA A 339 14.69 1.17 18.55
CA ALA A 339 14.84 -0.25 18.82
C ALA A 339 13.82 -0.75 19.85
N ALA A 340 13.64 -0.01 20.94
CA ALA A 340 12.66 -0.32 21.99
C ALA A 340 11.21 -0.25 21.45
N ALA A 341 10.88 0.75 20.64
CA ALA A 341 9.55 0.89 20.04
C ALA A 341 9.26 -0.24 19.05
N GLY A 342 10.21 -0.59 18.18
CA GLY A 342 10.08 -1.72 17.26
C GLY A 342 9.89 -3.04 18.01
N LEU A 343 10.71 -3.29 19.04
CA LEU A 343 10.57 -4.48 19.89
C LEU A 343 9.22 -4.50 20.62
N ALA A 344 8.77 -3.36 21.15
CA ALA A 344 7.48 -3.25 21.84
C ALA A 344 6.30 -3.60 20.93
N MET A 345 6.38 -3.30 19.63
CA MET A 345 5.35 -3.68 18.65
C MET A 345 5.31 -5.19 18.35
N ARG A 346 6.37 -5.94 18.71
CA ARG A 346 6.43 -7.41 18.64
C ARG A 346 6.13 -8.13 19.96
N ILE A 347 5.93 -7.40 21.06
CA ILE A 347 5.58 -8.03 22.32
C ILE A 347 4.14 -8.56 22.20
N ASP A 348 4.00 -9.88 22.26
CA ASP A 348 2.73 -10.63 22.17
C ASP A 348 1.64 -10.15 23.16
N GLY A 349 1.98 -9.40 24.21
CA GLY A 349 1.02 -8.77 25.12
C GLY A 349 0.13 -7.68 24.47
N LEU A 350 0.52 -7.16 23.30
CA LEU A 350 -0.30 -6.30 22.43
C LEU A 350 -0.85 -7.05 21.21
N HIS A 351 -0.50 -8.32 21.03
CA HIS A 351 -1.16 -9.18 20.06
C HIS A 351 -2.58 -9.51 20.57
N PRO A 352 -3.59 -9.57 19.68
CA PRO A 352 -4.98 -9.71 20.07
C PRO A 352 -5.29 -10.95 20.92
N GLY A 353 -4.40 -11.95 20.99
CA GLY A 353 -4.58 -13.14 21.81
C GLY A 353 -4.58 -12.91 23.33
N HIS A 354 -4.04 -11.77 23.81
CA HIS A 354 -3.96 -11.45 25.24
C HIS A 354 -4.25 -9.97 25.58
N ALA A 355 -4.78 -9.18 24.65
CA ALA A 355 -5.07 -7.76 24.88
C ALA A 355 -6.25 -7.54 25.84
N PHE A 356 -6.14 -6.52 26.71
CA PHE A 356 -7.12 -6.09 27.72
C PHE A 356 -8.52 -5.71 27.18
N LEU A 357 -8.67 -5.51 25.85
CA LEU A 357 -9.95 -5.27 25.19
C LEU A 357 -10.43 -6.55 24.47
N PRO A 358 -11.69 -7.00 24.69
CA PRO A 358 -12.24 -8.18 24.05
C PRO A 358 -12.61 -7.85 22.61
N LEU A 359 -11.62 -7.81 21.71
CA LEU A 359 -11.88 -7.83 20.28
C LEU A 359 -12.14 -9.28 19.85
N PRO A 360 -13.24 -9.57 19.13
CA PRO A 360 -13.59 -10.93 18.75
C PRO A 360 -12.41 -11.60 18.04
N HIS A 361 -11.86 -12.63 18.70
CA HIS A 361 -10.78 -13.44 18.16
C HIS A 361 -11.29 -14.18 16.93
N ARG A 362 -10.84 -13.80 15.74
CA ARG A 362 -10.78 -14.73 14.60
C ARG A 362 -9.37 -15.30 14.57
N HIS A 363 -9.15 -16.37 15.35
CA HIS A 363 -7.96 -17.20 15.18
C HIS A 363 -7.81 -17.57 13.70
N GLY A 364 -6.64 -17.27 13.11
CA GLY A 364 -6.18 -17.94 11.89
C GLY A 364 -6.68 -17.44 10.53
N ARG A 365 -7.22 -16.21 10.37
CA ARG A 365 -7.65 -15.70 9.04
C ARG A 365 -6.80 -14.55 8.50
N LEU A 366 -5.47 -14.65 8.66
CA LEU A 366 -4.53 -13.76 7.98
C LEU A 366 -3.99 -14.43 6.72
N ILE A 367 -4.64 -14.15 5.59
CA ILE A 367 -4.19 -14.61 4.29
C ILE A 367 -3.58 -13.42 3.56
N ARG A 368 -2.31 -13.53 3.15
CA ARG A 368 -1.63 -12.50 2.36
C ARG A 368 -1.88 -12.72 0.86
N PRO A 369 -1.79 -11.65 0.04
CA PRO A 369 -1.89 -11.80 -1.41
C PRO A 369 -0.86 -12.78 -1.97
N PRO A 370 -1.16 -13.43 -3.12
CA PRO A 370 -0.22 -14.32 -3.79
C PRO A 370 1.06 -13.57 -4.17
N GLY A 371 2.20 -14.23 -3.96
CA GLY A 371 3.52 -13.62 -4.14
C GLY A 371 4.02 -12.83 -2.93
N ALA A 372 3.25 -12.73 -1.85
CA ALA A 372 3.77 -12.23 -0.58
C ALA A 372 4.94 -13.09 -0.09
N VAL A 373 6.03 -12.44 0.28
CA VAL A 373 7.19 -13.10 0.90
C VAL A 373 6.82 -13.61 2.31
N PRO A 374 7.65 -14.45 2.95
CA PRO A 374 7.38 -14.93 4.32
C PRO A 374 7.05 -13.80 5.30
N GLU A 375 6.13 -14.03 6.25
CA GLU A 375 5.51 -12.96 7.06
C GLU A 375 6.51 -11.98 7.73
N PRO A 376 7.61 -12.42 8.38
CA PRO A 376 8.56 -11.49 9.00
C PRO A 376 9.26 -10.58 7.97
N GLU A 377 9.59 -11.15 6.81
CA GLU A 377 10.18 -10.43 5.68
C GLU A 377 9.15 -9.49 5.03
N PHE A 378 7.89 -9.92 4.98
CA PHE A 378 6.80 -9.13 4.45
C PHE A 378 6.56 -7.87 5.28
N LEU A 379 6.49 -8.01 6.62
CA LEU A 379 6.31 -6.88 7.53
C LEU A 379 7.51 -5.91 7.53
N ALA A 380 8.73 -6.43 7.32
CA ALA A 380 9.93 -5.62 7.17
C ALA A 380 9.99 -4.86 5.83
N ARG A 381 9.26 -5.32 4.80
CA ARG A 381 9.24 -4.71 3.45
C ARG A 381 7.97 -3.92 3.13
N CYS A 382 6.85 -4.22 3.77
CA CYS A 382 5.58 -3.60 3.45
C CYS A 382 5.49 -2.20 4.09
N THR A 383 5.50 -1.17 3.26
CA THR A 383 5.37 0.22 3.72
C THR A 383 3.92 0.64 3.96
N ARG A 384 2.94 -0.26 3.76
CA ARG A 384 1.51 -0.03 4.02
C ARG A 384 0.95 1.17 3.23
N CYS A 385 1.45 1.34 2.00
CA CYS A 385 1.10 2.45 1.12
C CYS A 385 -0.32 2.37 0.52
N GLY A 386 -0.88 1.17 0.40
CA GLY A 386 -2.23 0.97 -0.13
C GLY A 386 -2.32 0.86 -1.65
N GLU A 387 -1.21 0.91 -2.40
CA GLU A 387 -1.21 0.74 -3.87
C GLU A 387 -1.82 -0.60 -4.30
N CYS A 388 -1.44 -1.69 -3.64
CA CYS A 388 -1.99 -3.01 -3.92
C CYS A 388 -3.49 -3.13 -3.58
N LEU A 389 -3.97 -2.42 -2.54
CA LEU A 389 -5.39 -2.35 -2.19
C LEU A 389 -6.16 -1.66 -3.31
N ARG A 390 -5.62 -0.54 -3.78
CA ARG A 390 -6.17 0.28 -4.85
C ARG A 390 -6.24 -0.43 -6.19
N ALA A 391 -5.21 -1.21 -6.52
CA ALA A 391 -5.09 -1.90 -7.80
C ALA A 391 -5.82 -3.26 -7.83
N CYS A 392 -6.44 -3.67 -6.73
CA CYS A 392 -7.17 -4.92 -6.62
C CYS A 392 -8.50 -4.86 -7.39
N LEU A 393 -8.59 -5.58 -8.51
CA LEU A 393 -9.77 -5.56 -9.40
C LEU A 393 -11.05 -6.04 -8.72
N THR A 394 -10.96 -7.06 -7.86
CA THR A 394 -12.13 -7.62 -7.16
C THR A 394 -12.39 -6.94 -5.82
N ASN A 395 -11.54 -5.98 -5.40
CA ASN A 395 -11.58 -5.37 -4.06
C ASN A 395 -11.46 -6.39 -2.89
N THR A 396 -10.93 -7.60 -3.16
CA THR A 396 -10.65 -8.63 -2.14
C THR A 396 -9.54 -8.21 -1.16
N LEU A 397 -8.59 -7.37 -1.60
CA LEU A 397 -7.53 -6.86 -0.74
C LEU A 397 -8.03 -5.73 0.14
N GLN A 398 -7.91 -5.93 1.45
CA GLN A 398 -8.38 -5.02 2.48
C GLN A 398 -7.23 -4.64 3.44
N PRO A 399 -7.24 -3.42 4.02
CA PRO A 399 -6.27 -3.06 5.04
C PRO A 399 -6.52 -3.88 6.30
N ASP A 400 -5.47 -4.52 6.84
CA ASP A 400 -5.57 -5.16 8.15
C ASP A 400 -5.61 -4.12 9.28
N TRP A 401 -6.30 -4.46 10.37
CA TRP A 401 -6.44 -3.59 11.54
C TRP A 401 -5.89 -4.21 12.83
N TYR A 402 -5.91 -5.54 12.93
CA TYR A 402 -5.51 -6.24 14.15
C TYR A 402 -5.00 -7.67 13.91
N ARG A 403 -5.26 -8.30 12.75
CA ARG A 403 -4.99 -9.73 12.57
C ARG A 403 -3.50 -10.05 12.55
N ALA A 404 -2.68 -9.13 12.07
CA ALA A 404 -1.23 -9.23 12.01
C ALA A 404 -0.53 -8.45 13.15
N GLY A 405 -1.25 -8.14 14.24
CA GLY A 405 -0.74 -7.33 15.35
C GLY A 405 -0.55 -5.85 14.97
N LEU A 406 0.07 -5.08 15.86
CA LEU A 406 0.33 -3.65 15.63
C LEU A 406 1.38 -3.41 14.53
N GLU A 407 2.34 -4.31 14.38
CA GLU A 407 3.32 -4.29 13.28
C GLU A 407 2.60 -4.42 11.91
N GLY A 408 1.53 -5.21 11.83
CA GLY A 408 0.77 -5.45 10.62
C GLY A 408 -0.37 -4.46 10.33
N LEU A 409 -0.58 -3.43 11.17
CA LEU A 409 -1.63 -2.44 10.97
C LEU A 409 -1.54 -1.80 9.57
N TRP A 410 -2.66 -1.78 8.85
CA TRP A 410 -2.82 -1.33 7.45
C TRP A 410 -2.08 -2.13 6.38
N ALA A 411 -1.40 -3.22 6.74
CA ALA A 411 -0.84 -4.13 5.77
C ALA A 411 -1.97 -4.89 5.03
N PRO A 412 -1.81 -5.21 3.74
CA PRO A 412 -2.88 -5.81 2.96
C PRO A 412 -3.14 -7.27 3.36
N HIS A 413 -4.42 -7.64 3.45
CA HIS A 413 -4.86 -9.03 3.63
C HIS A 413 -6.01 -9.34 2.67
N LEU A 414 -6.23 -10.63 2.38
CA LEU A 414 -7.36 -11.08 1.57
C LEU A 414 -8.61 -11.27 2.44
N ALA A 415 -9.68 -10.57 2.09
CA ALA A 415 -11.02 -10.72 2.67
C ALA A 415 -11.88 -11.56 1.72
N LEU A 416 -11.71 -12.88 1.76
CA LEU A 416 -12.29 -13.81 0.78
C LEU A 416 -13.81 -13.92 0.84
N ARG A 417 -14.42 -13.56 1.97
CA ARG A 417 -15.88 -13.39 2.09
C ARG A 417 -16.42 -12.14 1.38
N HIS A 418 -15.59 -11.12 1.16
CA HIS A 418 -15.97 -9.90 0.45
C HIS A 418 -15.90 -10.11 -1.06
N ALA A 419 -14.81 -10.72 -1.52
CA ALA A 419 -14.64 -11.15 -2.90
C ALA A 419 -13.50 -12.16 -3.01
N ALA A 420 -13.56 -13.06 -3.99
CA ALA A 420 -12.48 -13.99 -4.29
C ALA A 420 -11.26 -13.32 -4.96
N CYS A 421 -10.11 -13.98 -4.88
CA CYS A 421 -8.91 -13.58 -5.63
C CYS A 421 -8.97 -14.11 -7.07
N GLU A 422 -9.01 -13.22 -8.07
CA GLU A 422 -9.13 -13.59 -9.49
C GLU A 422 -7.87 -14.28 -10.04
N GLN A 423 -7.94 -15.53 -10.54
CA GLN A 423 -6.76 -16.34 -10.87
C GLN A 423 -5.86 -15.73 -11.93
N THR A 424 -6.44 -15.05 -12.91
CA THR A 424 -5.70 -14.52 -14.06
C THR A 424 -5.09 -13.14 -13.81
N CYS A 425 -5.32 -12.53 -12.64
CA CYS A 425 -4.89 -11.18 -12.29
C CYS A 425 -3.65 -11.16 -11.38
N ASN A 426 -2.55 -10.52 -11.79
CA ASN A 426 -1.30 -10.41 -11.01
C ASN A 426 -0.93 -8.97 -10.62
N VAL A 427 -1.87 -8.02 -10.70
CA VAL A 427 -1.60 -6.56 -10.59
C VAL A 427 -0.98 -6.16 -9.26
N CYS A 428 -1.42 -6.74 -8.14
CA CYS A 428 -0.96 -6.35 -6.80
C CYS A 428 0.57 -6.48 -6.64
N GLY A 429 1.19 -7.47 -7.28
CA GLY A 429 2.65 -7.64 -7.30
C GLY A 429 3.36 -6.69 -8.28
N GLN A 430 2.66 -6.22 -9.32
CA GLN A 430 3.22 -5.27 -10.29
C GLN A 430 3.25 -3.84 -9.77
N VAL A 431 2.33 -3.47 -8.87
CA VAL A 431 2.27 -2.12 -8.26
C VAL A 431 3.02 -2.03 -6.94
N CYS A 432 3.60 -3.12 -6.43
CA CYS A 432 4.28 -3.13 -5.13
C CYS A 432 5.69 -2.52 -5.26
N PRO A 433 5.95 -1.30 -4.75
CA PRO A 433 7.26 -0.66 -4.93
C PRO A 433 8.38 -1.38 -4.19
N THR A 434 8.06 -2.03 -3.07
CA THR A 434 9.05 -2.60 -2.17
C THR A 434 9.38 -4.06 -2.46
N GLY A 435 8.61 -4.72 -3.34
CA GLY A 435 8.72 -6.16 -3.56
C GLY A 435 8.29 -7.00 -2.36
N ALA A 436 7.52 -6.43 -1.41
CA ALA A 436 6.86 -7.21 -0.35
C ALA A 436 5.88 -8.24 -0.96
N ILE A 437 5.22 -7.86 -2.06
CA ILE A 437 4.49 -8.75 -2.96
C ILE A 437 5.33 -8.85 -4.24
N ARG A 438 5.77 -10.06 -4.57
CA ARG A 438 6.60 -10.30 -5.76
C ARG A 438 5.78 -10.07 -7.04
N PRO A 439 6.37 -9.47 -8.09
CA PRO A 439 5.73 -9.36 -9.40
C PRO A 439 5.72 -10.71 -10.10
N LEU A 440 4.73 -11.54 -9.78
CA LEU A 440 4.56 -12.86 -10.40
C LEU A 440 3.96 -12.74 -11.80
N THR A 441 4.27 -13.68 -12.70
CA THR A 441 3.48 -13.89 -13.91
C THR A 441 2.13 -14.55 -13.57
N PRO A 442 1.10 -14.48 -14.43
CA PRO A 442 -0.17 -15.17 -14.16
C PRO A 442 -0.01 -16.66 -13.90
N ILE A 443 0.91 -17.32 -14.60
CA ILE A 443 1.21 -18.75 -14.43
C ILE A 443 1.83 -19.01 -13.05
N GLU A 444 2.83 -18.23 -12.65
CA GLU A 444 3.43 -18.36 -11.32
C GLU A 444 2.43 -18.06 -10.22
N LYS A 445 1.54 -17.09 -10.43
CA LYS A 445 0.48 -16.76 -9.49
C LYS A 445 -0.48 -17.94 -9.25
N GLN A 446 -0.90 -18.63 -10.31
CA GLN A 446 -1.80 -19.80 -10.19
C GLN A 446 -1.19 -20.94 -9.36
N HIS A 447 0.14 -20.98 -9.23
CA HIS A 447 0.87 -21.95 -8.41
C HIS A 447 1.26 -21.40 -7.03
N ALA A 448 1.01 -20.11 -6.77
CA ALA A 448 1.20 -19.51 -5.46
C ALA A 448 0.00 -19.82 -4.58
N LYS A 449 0.06 -20.98 -3.89
CA LYS A 449 -0.97 -21.38 -2.93
C LYS A 449 -0.99 -20.41 -1.75
N ILE A 450 -2.12 -19.75 -1.53
CA ILE A 450 -2.30 -18.75 -0.46
C ILE A 450 -3.02 -19.31 0.77
N GLY A 451 -3.60 -20.50 0.66
CA GLY A 451 -4.28 -21.18 1.76
C GLY A 451 -5.01 -22.43 1.30
N THR A 452 -5.76 -23.05 2.20
CA THR A 452 -6.58 -24.24 1.94
C THR A 452 -8.00 -23.98 2.42
N ALA A 453 -9.00 -24.35 1.61
CA ALA A 453 -10.40 -24.28 1.99
C ALA A 453 -10.76 -25.41 2.96
N VAL A 454 -11.53 -25.11 3.99
CA VAL A 454 -11.99 -26.04 5.03
C VAL A 454 -13.48 -25.85 5.25
N ILE A 455 -14.20 -26.96 5.38
CA ILE A 455 -15.66 -26.96 5.55
C ILE A 455 -16.00 -26.99 7.04
N VAL A 456 -16.82 -26.02 7.46
CA VAL A 456 -17.41 -25.97 8.80
C VAL A 456 -18.72 -26.75 8.76
N ARG A 457 -18.66 -28.01 9.21
CA ARG A 457 -19.72 -29.02 9.02
C ARG A 457 -21.06 -28.61 9.61
N ASP A 458 -21.06 -27.93 10.76
CA ASP A 458 -22.24 -27.42 11.46
C ASP A 458 -23.04 -26.37 10.65
N ARG A 459 -22.37 -25.66 9.73
CA ARG A 459 -22.98 -24.63 8.89
C ARG A 459 -23.28 -25.10 7.46
N CYS A 460 -22.57 -26.12 7.00
CA CYS A 460 -22.67 -26.59 5.62
C CYS A 460 -24.01 -27.28 5.39
N LEU A 461 -24.77 -26.85 4.37
CA LEU A 461 -26.13 -27.35 4.12
C LEU A 461 -26.19 -28.88 3.89
N PRO A 462 -25.28 -29.49 3.09
CA PRO A 462 -25.17 -30.95 3.01
C PRO A 462 -24.87 -31.63 4.34
N TRP A 463 -23.88 -31.14 5.10
CA TRP A 463 -23.45 -31.79 6.36
C TRP A 463 -24.45 -31.63 7.50
N SER A 464 -25.01 -30.44 7.68
CA SER A 464 -25.82 -30.04 8.84
C SER A 464 -27.32 -30.31 8.64
N GLN A 465 -27.82 -30.13 7.42
CA GLN A 465 -29.26 -30.17 7.12
C GLN A 465 -29.63 -31.24 6.10
N ASP A 466 -28.66 -32.04 5.63
CA ASP A 466 -28.85 -33.05 4.58
C ASP A 466 -29.52 -32.48 3.31
N ARG A 467 -29.17 -31.23 2.97
CA ARG A 467 -29.70 -30.50 1.80
C ARG A 467 -28.68 -30.42 0.69
N ARG A 468 -29.07 -30.77 -0.53
CA ARG A 468 -28.21 -30.72 -1.73
C ARG A 468 -27.76 -29.29 -2.01
N CYS A 469 -26.45 -29.07 -2.08
CA CYS A 469 -25.83 -27.80 -2.47
C CYS A 469 -24.48 -28.09 -3.14
N LEU A 470 -24.30 -27.61 -4.38
CA LEU A 470 -23.09 -27.88 -5.19
C LEU A 470 -22.25 -26.62 -5.48
N ILE A 471 -22.66 -25.45 -4.95
CA ILE A 471 -22.09 -24.15 -5.33
C ILE A 471 -20.57 -24.10 -5.12
N CYS A 472 -20.05 -24.66 -4.02
CA CYS A 472 -18.61 -24.60 -3.77
C CYS A 472 -17.79 -25.33 -4.84
N ASP A 473 -18.32 -26.42 -5.40
CA ASP A 473 -17.68 -27.23 -6.44
C ASP A 473 -17.81 -26.57 -7.81
N GLU A 474 -19.03 -26.15 -8.19
CA GLU A 474 -19.29 -25.44 -9.45
C GLU A 474 -18.46 -24.15 -9.60
N GLN A 475 -18.16 -23.48 -8.49
CA GLN A 475 -17.37 -22.25 -8.47
C GLN A 475 -15.86 -22.50 -8.33
N CYS A 476 -15.40 -23.74 -8.17
CA CYS A 476 -14.00 -24.05 -7.94
C CYS A 476 -13.21 -24.09 -9.26
N PRO A 477 -12.28 -23.15 -9.54
CA PRO A 477 -11.52 -23.17 -10.78
C PRO A 477 -10.43 -24.26 -10.83
N TYR A 478 -10.20 -24.97 -9.72
CA TYR A 478 -9.15 -25.99 -9.58
C TYR A 478 -9.68 -27.40 -9.41
N ASN A 479 -11.01 -27.60 -9.44
CA ASN A 479 -11.70 -28.86 -9.15
C ASN A 479 -11.17 -29.52 -7.87
N ALA A 480 -11.03 -28.68 -6.83
CA ALA A 480 -10.47 -29.07 -5.55
C ALA A 480 -11.52 -29.60 -4.57
N ILE A 481 -12.80 -29.61 -4.94
CA ILE A 481 -13.89 -30.10 -4.10
C ILE A 481 -14.43 -31.36 -4.74
N VAL A 482 -14.68 -32.38 -3.92
CA VAL A 482 -15.24 -33.66 -4.36
C VAL A 482 -16.38 -34.05 -3.42
N PHE A 483 -17.41 -34.68 -3.97
CA PHE A 483 -18.54 -35.16 -3.19
C PHE A 483 -18.38 -36.63 -2.84
N ARG A 484 -18.54 -36.95 -1.56
CA ARG A 484 -18.55 -38.33 -1.05
C ARG A 484 -19.93 -38.65 -0.48
N HIS A 485 -20.38 -39.87 -0.64
CA HIS A 485 -21.62 -40.34 -0.02
C HIS A 485 -21.27 -41.05 1.28
N ASP A 486 -22.05 -40.78 2.31
CA ASP A 486 -22.02 -41.50 3.59
C ASP A 486 -23.38 -42.17 3.81
N ALA A 487 -23.42 -43.26 4.58
CA ALA A 487 -24.65 -43.98 4.89
C ALA A 487 -25.64 -43.15 5.72
N GLN A 488 -25.19 -42.07 6.37
CA GLN A 488 -25.98 -41.21 7.25
C GLN A 488 -26.67 -40.04 6.52
N HIS A 489 -26.30 -39.75 5.27
CA HIS A 489 -26.78 -38.58 4.52
C HIS A 489 -27.38 -39.01 3.18
N HIS A 490 -28.51 -38.42 2.80
CA HIS A 490 -29.17 -38.68 1.53
C HIS A 490 -28.52 -37.91 0.37
N VAL A 491 -27.68 -36.93 0.67
CA VAL A 491 -26.97 -36.13 -0.33
C VAL A 491 -25.46 -36.36 -0.26
N GLY A 492 -24.78 -36.10 -1.37
CA GLY A 492 -23.32 -36.06 -1.39
C GLY A 492 -22.79 -34.97 -0.45
N LEU A 493 -21.74 -35.30 0.29
CA LEU A 493 -21.03 -34.43 1.23
C LEU A 493 -19.77 -33.86 0.58
N PRO A 494 -19.59 -32.52 0.55
CA PRO A 494 -18.40 -31.91 -0.03
C PRO A 494 -17.18 -32.17 0.87
N VAL A 495 -16.06 -32.50 0.24
CA VAL A 495 -14.73 -32.70 0.85
C VAL A 495 -13.70 -31.96 0.00
N VAL A 496 -12.77 -31.26 0.63
CA VAL A 496 -11.74 -30.48 -0.06
C VAL A 496 -10.48 -31.33 -0.24
N ASN A 497 -9.95 -31.38 -1.45
CA ASN A 497 -8.61 -31.90 -1.74
C ASN A 497 -7.56 -30.80 -1.54
N PRO A 498 -6.72 -30.87 -0.48
CA PRO A 498 -5.75 -29.82 -0.18
C PRO A 498 -4.67 -29.67 -1.26
N ASN A 499 -4.36 -30.72 -2.03
CA ASN A 499 -3.31 -30.68 -3.05
C ASN A 499 -3.74 -29.98 -4.33
N ARG A 500 -5.06 -29.85 -4.56
CA ARG A 500 -5.63 -29.07 -5.68
C ARG A 500 -6.11 -27.68 -5.25
N CYS A 501 -6.35 -27.48 -3.95
CA CYS A 501 -6.84 -26.20 -3.45
C CYS A 501 -5.72 -25.14 -3.42
N ASN A 502 -5.85 -24.09 -4.24
CA ASN A 502 -4.95 -22.93 -4.22
C ASN A 502 -5.26 -21.94 -3.08
N GLY A 503 -6.49 -21.96 -2.54
CA GLY A 503 -6.95 -21.01 -1.51
C GLY A 503 -7.52 -19.71 -2.06
N CYS A 504 -7.93 -19.67 -3.34
CA CYS A 504 -8.42 -18.44 -3.99
C CYS A 504 -9.70 -17.81 -3.40
N GLY A 505 -10.48 -18.58 -2.63
CA GLY A 505 -11.68 -18.11 -1.94
C GLY A 505 -12.97 -18.04 -2.76
N GLN A 506 -13.02 -18.52 -4.00
CA GLN A 506 -14.26 -18.55 -4.81
C GLN A 506 -15.42 -19.26 -4.07
N CYS A 507 -15.11 -20.38 -3.41
CA CYS A 507 -16.08 -21.12 -2.63
C CYS A 507 -16.56 -20.39 -1.36
N GLU A 508 -15.71 -19.56 -0.72
CA GLU A 508 -16.08 -18.77 0.47
C GLU A 508 -16.95 -17.55 0.10
N ASP A 509 -16.58 -16.86 -0.99
CA ASP A 509 -17.32 -15.74 -1.59
C ASP A 509 -18.74 -16.17 -1.99
N LYS A 510 -18.84 -17.25 -2.78
CA LYS A 510 -20.13 -17.71 -3.33
C LYS A 510 -20.97 -18.57 -2.40
N CYS A 511 -20.49 -18.87 -1.19
CA CYS A 511 -21.23 -19.70 -0.24
C CYS A 511 -22.58 -19.04 0.14
N PRO A 512 -23.74 -19.70 -0.10
CA PRO A 512 -25.07 -19.11 0.10
C PRO A 512 -25.46 -18.97 1.58
N VAL A 513 -24.70 -19.58 2.50
CA VAL A 513 -24.98 -19.51 3.93
C VAL A 513 -24.78 -18.08 4.42
N LEU A 514 -25.79 -17.51 5.08
CA LEU A 514 -25.78 -16.13 5.57
C LEU A 514 -24.81 -15.94 6.74
N GLY A 515 -24.20 -14.75 6.82
CA GLY A 515 -23.20 -14.43 7.84
C GLY A 515 -21.84 -15.02 7.48
N GLU A 516 -21.28 -15.87 8.33
CA GLU A 516 -20.04 -16.60 8.03
C GLU A 516 -20.32 -17.77 7.07
N ALA A 517 -19.45 -17.93 6.06
CA ALA A 517 -19.53 -19.02 5.10
C ALA A 517 -19.39 -20.39 5.79
N ALA A 518 -19.99 -21.42 5.20
CA ALA A 518 -19.80 -22.80 5.64
C ALA A 518 -18.52 -23.45 5.08
N ILE A 519 -17.88 -22.82 4.12
CA ILE A 519 -16.54 -23.18 3.64
C ILE A 519 -15.68 -21.92 3.71
N ILE A 520 -14.56 -22.02 4.41
CA ILE A 520 -13.67 -20.89 4.70
C ILE A 520 -12.25 -21.24 4.29
N VAL A 521 -11.48 -20.28 3.82
CA VAL A 521 -10.06 -20.48 3.55
C VAL A 521 -9.24 -20.11 4.78
N VAL A 522 -8.26 -20.95 5.07
CA VAL A 522 -7.32 -20.80 6.18
C VAL A 522 -5.89 -20.88 5.63
N PRO A 523 -4.89 -20.23 6.25
CA PRO A 523 -3.53 -20.11 5.71
C PRO A 523 -2.72 -21.43 5.72
N GLN A 524 -3.32 -22.55 6.13
CA GLN A 524 -2.70 -23.87 6.16
C GLN A 524 -2.23 -24.26 4.76
N GLY A 525 -0.96 -24.69 4.68
CA GLY A 525 -0.33 -25.09 3.44
C GLY A 525 -0.09 -23.94 2.46
N GLU A 526 -0.10 -22.68 2.92
CA GLU A 526 0.32 -21.56 2.09
C GLU A 526 1.79 -21.69 1.69
N LEU A 527 2.09 -21.24 0.48
CA LEU A 527 3.43 -21.21 -0.08
C LEU A 527 3.88 -19.76 -0.21
N ARG A 528 4.91 -19.36 0.54
CA ARG A 528 5.49 -18.01 0.49
C ARG A 528 6.98 -18.09 0.21
N LEU A 529 7.39 -17.63 -0.97
CA LEU A 529 8.77 -17.72 -1.43
C LEU A 529 9.40 -16.34 -1.59
N SER A 530 10.52 -16.10 -0.92
CA SER A 530 11.33 -14.88 -1.09
C SER A 530 12.04 -14.84 -2.45
N SER A 531 12.44 -15.99 -2.98
CA SER A 531 13.08 -16.18 -4.29
C SER A 531 12.70 -17.53 -4.92
N GLY A 532 13.09 -17.79 -6.17
CA GLY A 532 12.72 -19.02 -6.87
C GLY A 532 11.32 -18.99 -7.51
N SER A 533 10.93 -20.10 -8.15
CA SER A 533 9.68 -20.21 -8.90
C SER A 533 8.62 -20.99 -8.13
N TYR A 534 7.41 -20.43 -8.07
CA TYR A 534 6.25 -21.08 -7.46
C TYR A 534 5.83 -22.36 -8.19
N VAL A 535 6.05 -22.44 -9.50
CA VAL A 535 5.70 -23.64 -10.30
C VAL A 535 6.56 -24.83 -9.89
N ALA A 536 7.88 -24.61 -9.77
CA ALA A 536 8.83 -25.66 -9.42
C ALA A 536 8.58 -26.18 -8.00
N GLU A 537 8.36 -25.27 -7.05
CA GLU A 537 8.12 -25.61 -5.65
C GLU A 537 6.75 -26.31 -5.47
N ALA A 538 5.70 -25.82 -6.13
CA ALA A 538 4.38 -26.46 -6.09
C ALA A 538 4.44 -27.91 -6.60
N ARG A 539 5.19 -28.16 -7.69
CA ARG A 539 5.42 -29.51 -8.21
C ARG A 539 6.22 -30.38 -7.26
N ALA A 540 7.24 -29.84 -6.60
CA ALA A 540 8.03 -30.56 -5.61
C ALA A 540 7.18 -30.99 -4.39
N LEU A 541 6.20 -30.17 -4.02
CA LEU A 541 5.23 -30.46 -2.95
C LEU A 541 4.04 -31.33 -3.40
N GLY A 542 4.00 -31.77 -4.66
CA GLY A 542 2.90 -32.59 -5.20
C GLY A 542 1.57 -31.84 -5.36
N LEU A 543 1.61 -30.51 -5.45
CA LEU A 543 0.42 -29.68 -5.69
C LEU A 543 0.06 -29.68 -7.18
N VAL A 544 -1.22 -29.84 -7.50
CA VAL A 544 -1.73 -29.95 -8.87
C VAL A 544 -2.74 -28.83 -9.12
N PHE A 545 -2.32 -27.82 -9.87
CA PHE A 545 -3.14 -26.65 -10.23
C PHE A 545 -3.42 -26.54 -11.73
N GLU A 546 -3.01 -27.55 -12.51
CA GLU A 546 -3.27 -27.63 -13.94
C GLU A 546 -4.71 -28.14 -14.16
N ALA A 547 -5.46 -27.49 -15.03
CA ALA A 547 -6.71 -28.07 -15.54
C ALA A 547 -6.32 -29.29 -16.39
N GLU A 548 -6.81 -30.48 -16.04
CA GLU A 548 -6.61 -31.67 -16.87
C GLU A 548 -7.10 -31.36 -18.29
N LYS A 549 -6.19 -31.42 -19.28
CA LYS A 549 -6.55 -31.37 -20.71
C LYS A 549 -7.11 -32.72 -21.21
N GLY A 550 -7.80 -33.45 -20.33
CA GLY A 550 -8.44 -34.73 -20.63
C GLY A 550 -9.95 -34.53 -20.74
N GLU A 551 -10.56 -35.11 -21.76
CA GLU A 551 -12.01 -35.18 -21.90
C GLU A 551 -12.66 -35.62 -20.58
N PHE A 552 -13.67 -34.86 -20.16
CA PHE A 552 -14.54 -35.20 -19.03
C PHE A 552 -15.06 -36.64 -19.22
N GLN A 553 -14.54 -37.58 -18.43
CA GLN A 553 -15.29 -38.77 -18.07
C GLN A 553 -15.89 -38.53 -16.69
N ASP A 554 -16.95 -37.71 -16.65
CA ASP A 554 -17.93 -37.88 -15.59
C ASP A 554 -18.52 -39.27 -15.76
N GLN A 555 -18.00 -40.26 -15.05
CA GLN A 555 -18.73 -41.50 -14.84
C GLN A 555 -19.89 -41.20 -13.87
N PHE A 556 -20.90 -40.47 -14.36
CA PHE A 556 -22.26 -40.61 -13.86
C PHE A 556 -22.70 -42.03 -14.19
N ARG A 557 -22.34 -42.98 -13.32
CA ARG A 557 -22.99 -44.28 -13.32
C ARG A 557 -24.38 -44.06 -12.74
N LEU A 558 -25.34 -43.78 -13.62
CA LEU A 558 -26.75 -43.94 -13.30
C LEU A 558 -26.95 -45.42 -12.97
N GLU A 559 -27.19 -45.74 -11.71
CA GLU A 559 -27.68 -47.06 -11.32
C GLU A 559 -29.04 -47.26 -11.97
N GLY A 560 -29.11 -48.03 -13.05
CA GLY A 560 -30.41 -48.33 -13.68
C GLY A 560 -30.45 -48.76 -15.14
N GLU A 561 -29.37 -49.21 -15.79
CA GLU A 561 -29.49 -49.90 -17.09
C GLU A 561 -28.77 -51.24 -17.06
N GLU A 562 -29.57 -52.30 -17.22
CA GLU A 562 -29.15 -53.69 -17.32
C GLU A 562 -28.14 -53.86 -18.46
N ALA A 563 -27.04 -54.55 -18.15
CA ALA A 563 -26.05 -54.94 -19.14
C ALA A 563 -26.66 -55.88 -20.19
N ALA A 564 -26.87 -55.39 -21.41
CA ALA A 564 -27.04 -56.25 -22.58
C ALA A 564 -25.67 -56.83 -23.00
N PRO A 565 -25.55 -58.14 -23.31
CA PRO A 565 -24.27 -58.77 -23.57
C PRO A 565 -23.87 -58.60 -25.04
N GLY A 566 -22.72 -57.99 -25.31
CA GLY A 566 -22.07 -58.13 -26.63
C GLY A 566 -21.27 -56.91 -27.08
N GLY A 567 -19.96 -56.95 -26.88
CA GLY A 567 -19.02 -56.05 -27.53
C GLY A 567 -17.60 -56.19 -26.98
N ARG A 568 -16.71 -56.84 -27.73
CA ARG A 568 -15.29 -57.05 -27.37
C ARG A 568 -14.53 -55.72 -27.19
N PRO A 569 -13.51 -55.65 -26.32
CA PRO A 569 -12.65 -54.46 -26.20
C PRO A 569 -11.58 -54.44 -27.30
N PRO A 570 -11.16 -53.28 -27.82
CA PRO A 570 -9.90 -53.18 -28.54
C PRO A 570 -8.74 -53.09 -27.55
N ALA A 571 -7.69 -53.84 -27.88
CA ALA A 571 -6.52 -54.07 -27.07
C ALA A 571 -5.49 -52.94 -27.13
N GLY A 572 -4.85 -52.68 -25.99
CA GLY A 572 -3.41 -52.37 -25.89
C GLY A 572 -3.00 -50.90 -25.98
N GLN A 573 -2.45 -50.37 -24.87
CA GLN A 573 -1.00 -50.10 -24.78
C GLN A 573 -0.59 -49.73 -23.33
N GLN A 574 0.11 -50.69 -22.73
CA GLN A 574 1.15 -50.65 -21.68
C GLN A 574 1.36 -49.35 -20.87
N GLN A 575 1.06 -49.45 -19.56
CA GLN A 575 1.72 -48.69 -18.50
C GLN A 575 3.17 -49.15 -18.31
N PRO A 576 4.15 -48.26 -18.03
CA PRO A 576 5.30 -48.64 -17.25
C PRO A 576 5.01 -48.40 -15.76
N GLY A 577 5.12 -49.47 -14.97
CA GLY A 577 4.91 -49.45 -13.54
C GLY A 577 5.88 -48.53 -12.78
N GLY A 578 5.35 -47.87 -11.76
CA GLY A 578 6.08 -47.04 -10.81
C GLY A 578 5.48 -47.16 -9.41
N LYS A 579 5.95 -48.19 -8.71
CA LYS A 579 5.90 -48.49 -7.26
C LYS A 579 5.04 -47.58 -6.37
N GLN A 580 4.06 -48.22 -5.73
CA GLN A 580 3.48 -47.85 -4.44
C GLN A 580 4.58 -47.51 -3.43
N HIS A 581 4.59 -46.28 -2.93
CA HIS A 581 5.06 -45.98 -1.58
C HIS A 581 3.95 -45.22 -0.86
N ALA A 582 3.20 -45.96 -0.06
CA ALA A 582 2.42 -45.41 1.03
C ALA A 582 3.40 -44.75 2.00
N ALA A 583 3.21 -43.46 2.25
CA ALA A 583 3.80 -42.77 3.38
C ALA A 583 2.65 -42.16 4.17
N ASP A 584 2.24 -42.88 5.22
CA ASP A 584 1.47 -42.32 6.32
C ASP A 584 2.26 -41.16 6.91
N GLN A 585 1.86 -39.93 6.61
CA GLN A 585 2.26 -38.75 7.36
C GLN A 585 1.06 -38.30 8.19
N GLU A 586 1.16 -38.52 9.51
CA GLU A 586 0.19 -38.03 10.49
C GLU A 586 0.05 -36.50 10.36
N LEU A 587 -1.14 -36.06 9.92
CA LEU A 587 -1.56 -34.66 9.94
C LEU A 587 -1.67 -34.17 11.40
N PRO A 588 -1.21 -32.96 11.73
CA PRO A 588 -1.36 -32.41 13.08
C PRO A 588 -2.85 -32.20 13.43
N ARG A 589 -3.22 -32.58 14.67
CA ARG A 589 -4.61 -32.58 15.16
C ARG A 589 -5.23 -31.18 15.10
N LEU A 590 -6.36 -31.08 14.40
CA LEU A 590 -7.21 -29.90 14.33
C LEU A 590 -8.01 -29.70 15.64
N PRO A 591 -8.49 -28.47 15.92
CA PRO A 591 -9.39 -28.21 17.05
C PRO A 591 -10.68 -29.03 16.95
N PRO A 592 -11.34 -29.37 18.09
CA PRO A 592 -12.56 -30.16 18.07
C PRO A 592 -13.65 -29.49 17.22
N GLY A 593 -14.18 -30.23 16.23
CA GLY A 593 -15.18 -29.75 15.28
C GLY A 593 -14.66 -29.37 13.89
N ILE A 594 -13.35 -29.46 13.65
CA ILE A 594 -12.72 -29.27 12.34
C ILE A 594 -11.91 -30.52 12.02
N GLU A 595 -12.25 -31.20 10.93
CA GLU A 595 -11.51 -32.38 10.43
C GLU A 595 -11.10 -32.10 8.98
N PRO A 596 -9.97 -32.66 8.51
CA PRO A 596 -9.37 -32.32 7.22
C PRO A 596 -10.24 -32.71 6.03
#